data_AF-A0A935QV92-F1
#
_entry.id   AF-A0A935QV92-F1
#
_cell.length_a   1.000
_cell.length_b   1.000
_cell.length_c   1.000
_cell.angle_alpha   90.00
_cell.angle_beta   90.00
_cell.angle_gamma   90.00
#
_symmetry.space_group_name_H-M   'P 1'
#
loop_
_entity.id
_entity.type
_entity.pdbx_description
1 polymer ?
#
loop_
_entity_poly.entity_id
_entity_poly.type
_entity_poly.pdbx_seq_one_letter_code
_entity_poly.pdbx_strand_id
1 'polypeptide(L)'
;MRRSPSVLLLSLVALNACAGDKPVDDTATENRPPSAPILSLTGGATGEDLVAEMTVASTDADGDPISYTWAWTLDGAVQADLTTETVPGDRVSRGQVWSVTVTPNDGIDDGPSASAETTIENGLPNVTITLTPSTLTTDTVITALIGGSDPDGDVLSFETQWLVNDTLVASDVESLSGLEHFDKGDTVQVVVTATDSAGGSTTAESALLEVGNLAPSAPVVAISPEAPLSGSALQCLVVEPATDGDGEDLLYTIAWTRDGAAFANNTTTSLPGDTVPSGVVLADEVWSCAVTASDSDEDGEPATATVTIIAWTGPRLFTPCGATGQDGPEQADCDAAYLGSTLAGEVSVSAGYQAWTAPISGDFRVQACGAQGASAATGYVGGKGACVEGTFALLAGEVTFIAVGQVGTGQDSGSNGGGGGGSFFVAADDTPLLIAGGGGGTRTSASNNGCDGLASAFGGQGSGNSGVWSCTALTSGAGEGGAMSASSYGAGGAGFYSDGADDDSGGTLFGTGGKSWLNGLTGGAASYGCGINAYGGFGGGGAGNGCSGGGGGGGYSGGQGGWIAGGAGSYNAGLDPVGADGTNEGDGWVLIDLID
;
A
#
# COMPACT_ATOMS: atom_id res chain seq x y z
N MET A 1 -51.29 7.33 -38.18
CA MET A 1 -52.47 6.93 -38.99
C MET A 1 -53.29 5.96 -38.13
N ARG A 2 -54.60 6.03 -37.86
CA ARG A 2 -55.80 6.84 -38.18
C ARG A 2 -56.77 6.56 -37.00
N ARG A 3 -57.22 7.57 -36.23
CA ARG A 3 -58.62 8.13 -36.12
C ARG A 3 -59.80 7.14 -35.95
N SER A 4 -60.56 7.38 -34.86
CA SER A 4 -62.00 7.17 -34.48
C SER A 4 -63.04 7.14 -35.62
N PRO A 5 -64.37 6.76 -35.47
CA PRO A 5 -65.32 7.29 -34.45
C PRO A 5 -66.62 6.49 -34.02
N SER A 6 -67.25 6.99 -32.93
CA SER A 6 -68.68 7.27 -32.56
C SER A 6 -69.96 6.49 -32.99
N VAL A 7 -70.82 6.21 -31.97
CA VAL A 7 -72.29 6.45 -31.74
C VAL A 7 -73.40 5.97 -32.72
N LEU A 8 -74.46 5.29 -32.20
CA LEU A 8 -75.89 5.53 -32.57
C LEU A 8 -76.96 4.94 -31.61
N LEU A 9 -78.08 5.68 -31.53
CA LEU A 9 -79.38 5.54 -30.82
C LEU A 9 -80.29 4.38 -31.29
N LEU A 10 -81.27 3.98 -30.44
CA LEU A 10 -82.61 3.59 -30.91
C LEU A 10 -83.71 3.81 -29.85
N SER A 11 -84.84 4.40 -30.27
CA SER A 11 -86.10 4.56 -29.53
C SER A 11 -87.24 3.82 -30.27
N LEU A 12 -88.31 3.40 -29.58
CA LEU A 12 -89.68 3.28 -30.13
C LEU A 12 -90.70 3.05 -28.97
N VAL A 13 -91.54 4.03 -28.62
CA VAL A 13 -92.97 4.24 -28.98
C VAL A 13 -93.98 3.45 -28.12
N ALA A 14 -94.84 4.19 -27.42
CA ALA A 14 -96.07 3.75 -26.76
C ALA A 14 -97.29 3.96 -27.69
N LEU A 15 -98.34 3.13 -27.57
CA LEU A 15 -99.71 3.49 -27.96
C LEU A 15 -100.78 2.67 -27.20
N ASN A 16 -101.97 3.29 -27.10
CA ASN A 16 -103.10 3.10 -26.18
C ASN A 16 -104.10 1.94 -26.45
N ALA A 17 -104.74 1.53 -25.34
CA ALA A 17 -106.17 1.24 -25.10
C ALA A 17 -106.95 0.10 -25.82
N CYS A 18 -107.62 -0.77 -25.04
CA CYS A 18 -109.08 -0.76 -24.85
C CYS A 18 -109.58 -1.83 -23.86
N ALA A 19 -110.64 -1.48 -23.12
CA ALA A 19 -111.26 -2.20 -22.01
C ALA A 19 -112.12 -3.41 -22.42
N GLY A 20 -112.25 -4.37 -21.50
CA GLY A 20 -113.21 -5.47 -21.52
C GLY A 20 -113.51 -5.92 -20.09
N ASP A 21 -114.70 -5.56 -19.62
CA ASP A 21 -115.21 -5.55 -18.25
C ASP A 21 -115.73 -6.92 -17.76
N LYS A 22 -115.56 -7.24 -16.46
CA LYS A 22 -116.38 -8.12 -15.57
C LYS A 22 -115.59 -8.64 -14.35
N PRO A 23 -116.25 -8.90 -13.20
CA PRO A 23 -117.19 -8.10 -12.43
C PRO A 23 -116.59 -7.71 -11.06
N VAL A 24 -117.17 -6.72 -10.41
CA VAL A 24 -116.93 -6.43 -8.98
C VAL A 24 -117.52 -7.58 -8.16
N ASP A 25 -116.64 -8.43 -7.61
CA ASP A 25 -116.97 -9.26 -6.46
C ASP A 25 -116.52 -8.52 -5.20
N ASP A 26 -117.50 -8.04 -4.46
CA ASP A 26 -117.38 -7.31 -3.21
C ASP A 26 -117.09 -8.31 -2.07
N THR A 27 -115.88 -8.85 -2.10
CA THR A 27 -115.16 -9.26 -0.90
C THR A 27 -113.84 -8.52 -0.95
N ALA A 28 -113.60 -7.58 -0.02
CA ALA A 28 -112.24 -7.12 0.22
C ALA A 28 -111.36 -8.36 0.40
N THR A 29 -110.48 -8.65 -0.56
CA THR A 29 -109.39 -9.60 -0.36
C THR A 29 -108.56 -9.00 0.76
N GLU A 30 -108.70 -9.57 1.95
CA GLU A 30 -107.89 -9.20 3.10
C GLU A 30 -106.43 -9.35 2.70
N ASN A 31 -105.64 -8.29 2.87
CA ASN A 31 -104.22 -8.26 2.53
C ASN A 31 -103.50 -9.44 3.20
N ARG A 32 -102.64 -10.15 2.46
CA ARG A 32 -101.82 -11.22 3.04
C ARG A 32 -100.39 -10.72 3.15
N PRO A 33 -99.86 -10.54 4.36
CA PRO A 33 -98.54 -9.96 4.51
C PRO A 33 -97.45 -10.86 3.89
N PRO A 34 -96.30 -10.29 3.47
CA PRO A 34 -95.23 -11.04 2.82
C PRO A 34 -94.69 -12.20 3.66
N SER A 35 -94.12 -13.22 3.01
CA SER A 35 -93.39 -14.30 3.70
C SER A 35 -92.11 -13.79 4.39
N ALA A 36 -91.62 -14.50 5.42
CA ALA A 36 -90.31 -14.19 6.00
C ALA A 36 -89.17 -14.45 4.99
N PRO A 37 -88.12 -13.60 4.94
CA PRO A 37 -86.90 -13.89 4.19
C PRO A 37 -86.03 -14.93 4.93
N ILE A 38 -84.99 -15.44 4.27
CA ILE A 38 -83.91 -16.21 4.91
C ILE A 38 -82.61 -15.43 4.78
N LEU A 39 -81.91 -15.25 5.90
CA LEU A 39 -80.73 -14.41 6.01
C LEU A 39 -79.48 -15.24 6.33
N SER A 40 -78.33 -14.78 5.83
CA SER A 40 -77.01 -15.16 6.29
C SER A 40 -76.15 -13.91 6.48
N LEU A 41 -75.18 -13.96 7.40
CA LEU A 41 -74.19 -12.91 7.55
C LEU A 41 -72.88 -13.34 6.86
N THR A 42 -72.32 -12.47 6.04
CA THR A 42 -71.00 -12.61 5.39
C THR A 42 -70.07 -11.48 5.85
N GLY A 43 -68.77 -11.71 5.76
CA GLY A 43 -67.79 -10.99 6.58
C GLY A 43 -67.74 -11.57 7.99
N GLY A 44 -67.21 -10.80 8.95
CA GLY A 44 -67.20 -11.22 10.35
C GLY A 44 -65.83 -11.28 11.00
N ALA A 45 -64.80 -10.66 10.41
CA ALA A 45 -63.55 -10.33 11.09
C ALA A 45 -63.46 -8.82 11.37
N THR A 46 -62.66 -8.41 12.35
CA THR A 46 -62.40 -6.99 12.64
C THR A 46 -61.97 -6.23 11.39
N GLY A 47 -62.59 -5.08 11.14
CA GLY A 47 -62.26 -4.23 10.01
C GLY A 47 -62.89 -4.62 8.67
N GLU A 48 -63.59 -5.77 8.58
CA GLU A 48 -64.38 -6.16 7.41
C GLU A 48 -65.83 -5.69 7.54
N ASP A 49 -66.41 -5.24 6.43
CA ASP A 49 -67.85 -4.94 6.37
C ASP A 49 -68.65 -6.21 6.66
N LEU A 50 -69.57 -6.13 7.63
CA LEU A 50 -70.50 -7.21 7.93
C LEU A 50 -71.76 -7.02 7.09
N VAL A 51 -72.06 -7.97 6.21
CA VAL A 51 -73.15 -7.86 5.24
C VAL A 51 -74.22 -8.91 5.53
N ALA A 52 -75.47 -8.47 5.57
CA ALA A 52 -76.63 -9.34 5.65
C ALA A 52 -77.14 -9.70 4.26
N GLU A 53 -76.94 -10.94 3.87
CA GLU A 53 -77.37 -11.47 2.58
C GLU A 53 -78.71 -12.18 2.70
N MET A 54 -79.62 -11.84 1.79
CA MET A 54 -80.91 -12.50 1.67
C MET A 54 -80.77 -13.73 0.75
N THR A 55 -80.59 -14.90 1.35
CA THR A 55 -80.42 -16.16 0.61
C THR A 55 -81.74 -16.67 0.02
N VAL A 56 -82.87 -16.29 0.63
CA VAL A 56 -84.22 -16.46 0.05
C VAL A 56 -85.02 -15.19 0.31
N ALA A 57 -85.49 -14.56 -0.76
CA ALA A 57 -86.30 -13.35 -0.66
C ALA A 57 -87.74 -13.63 -0.22
N SER A 58 -88.36 -12.64 0.42
CA SER A 58 -89.80 -12.68 0.72
C SER A 58 -90.61 -12.74 -0.56
N THR A 59 -91.73 -13.45 -0.52
CA THR A 59 -92.74 -13.49 -1.58
C THR A 59 -94.06 -13.00 -1.04
N ASP A 60 -94.76 -12.22 -1.85
CA ASP A 60 -96.10 -11.75 -1.54
C ASP A 60 -97.14 -12.54 -2.34
N ALA A 61 -98.23 -12.92 -1.69
CA ALA A 61 -99.22 -13.80 -2.30
C ALA A 61 -100.23 -13.04 -3.16
N ASP A 62 -100.32 -11.73 -3.00
CA ASP A 62 -101.20 -10.80 -3.72
C ASP A 62 -100.48 -10.08 -4.87
N GLY A 63 -99.14 -10.19 -4.92
CA GLY A 63 -98.26 -9.67 -5.96
C GLY A 63 -97.77 -8.24 -5.68
N ASP A 64 -97.93 -7.76 -4.45
CA ASP A 64 -97.54 -6.43 -4.03
C ASP A 64 -96.01 -6.28 -3.92
N PRO A 65 -95.45 -5.08 -4.20
CA PRO A 65 -94.02 -4.84 -4.15
C PRO A 65 -93.52 -4.83 -2.70
N ILE A 66 -92.51 -5.65 -2.40
CA ILE A 66 -91.97 -5.80 -1.04
C ILE A 66 -90.81 -4.83 -0.82
N SER A 67 -90.87 -4.12 0.31
CA SER A 67 -89.77 -3.33 0.88
C SER A 67 -89.26 -4.00 2.16
N TYR A 68 -88.04 -3.67 2.58
CA TYR A 68 -87.41 -4.27 3.76
C TYR A 68 -86.94 -3.19 4.73
N THR A 69 -87.19 -3.42 6.02
CA THR A 69 -86.63 -2.61 7.11
C THR A 69 -85.58 -3.43 7.82
N TRP A 70 -84.37 -2.85 7.97
CA TRP A 70 -83.23 -3.49 8.63
C TRP A 70 -83.04 -2.88 10.02
N ALA A 71 -82.91 -3.73 11.04
CA ALA A 71 -82.62 -3.32 12.40
C ALA A 71 -81.42 -4.11 12.92
N TRP A 72 -80.30 -3.42 13.12
CA TRP A 72 -79.07 -4.00 13.66
C TRP A 72 -78.97 -3.81 15.18
N THR A 73 -78.40 -4.81 15.84
CA THR A 73 -78.05 -4.78 17.27
C THR A 73 -76.58 -5.17 17.45
N LEU A 74 -75.90 -4.48 18.35
CA LEU A 74 -74.56 -4.78 18.84
C LEU A 74 -74.69 -5.19 20.30
N ASP A 75 -74.32 -6.42 20.64
CA ASP A 75 -74.44 -7.00 21.99
C ASP A 75 -75.86 -6.84 22.58
N GLY A 76 -76.88 -6.95 21.72
CA GLY A 76 -78.29 -6.76 22.05
C GLY A 76 -78.77 -5.31 22.13
N ALA A 77 -77.90 -4.30 21.95
CA ALA A 77 -78.25 -2.89 21.90
C ALA A 77 -78.51 -2.40 20.47
N VAL A 78 -79.68 -1.80 20.24
CA VAL A 78 -80.11 -1.30 18.92
C VAL A 78 -79.19 -0.20 18.39
N GLN A 79 -78.75 -0.34 17.15
CA GLN A 79 -77.96 0.64 16.40
C GLN A 79 -78.88 1.37 15.40
N ALA A 80 -79.56 2.41 15.88
CA ALA A 80 -80.65 3.06 15.14
C ALA A 80 -80.20 3.78 13.84
N ASP A 81 -78.90 4.03 13.70
CA ASP A 81 -78.31 4.66 12.53
C ASP A 81 -77.97 3.68 11.39
N LEU A 82 -77.97 2.37 11.67
CA LEU A 82 -77.75 1.31 10.69
C LEU A 82 -79.09 0.77 10.19
N THR A 83 -79.49 1.20 8.99
CA THR A 83 -80.80 0.88 8.39
C THR A 83 -80.69 0.19 7.03
N THR A 84 -79.48 -0.22 6.64
CA THR A 84 -79.19 -0.95 5.39
C THR A 84 -78.67 -2.35 5.68
N GLU A 85 -78.39 -3.12 4.63
CA GLU A 85 -77.86 -4.49 4.69
C GLU A 85 -76.40 -4.62 5.17
N THR A 86 -75.72 -3.53 5.51
CA THR A 86 -74.27 -3.54 5.81
C THR A 86 -73.95 -2.76 7.09
N VAL A 87 -73.10 -3.34 7.93
CA VAL A 87 -72.37 -2.65 8.99
C VAL A 87 -70.96 -2.35 8.48
N PRO A 88 -70.54 -1.09 8.41
CA PRO A 88 -69.17 -0.73 8.01
C PRO A 88 -68.11 -1.36 8.92
N GLY A 89 -67.01 -1.85 8.34
CA GLY A 89 -65.97 -2.58 9.04
C GLY A 89 -65.24 -1.77 10.13
N ASP A 90 -65.25 -0.44 10.04
CA ASP A 90 -64.71 0.44 11.09
C ASP A 90 -65.52 0.42 12.41
N ARG A 91 -66.71 -0.18 12.40
CA ARG A 91 -67.54 -0.44 13.60
C ARG A 91 -67.45 -1.89 14.10
N VAL A 92 -66.82 -2.75 13.31
CA VAL A 92 -66.75 -4.19 13.54
C VAL A 92 -65.44 -4.50 14.25
N SER A 93 -65.52 -5.06 15.46
CA SER A 93 -64.36 -5.39 16.29
C SER A 93 -64.52 -6.76 16.95
N ARG A 94 -63.40 -7.45 17.18
CA ARG A 94 -63.35 -8.81 17.70
C ARG A 94 -64.16 -8.96 18.98
N GLY A 95 -64.94 -10.04 19.03
CA GLY A 95 -65.77 -10.41 20.18
C GLY A 95 -67.12 -9.68 20.27
N GLN A 96 -67.38 -8.69 19.40
CA GLN A 96 -68.72 -8.12 19.27
C GLN A 96 -69.70 -9.16 18.74
N VAL A 97 -70.93 -9.15 19.25
CA VAL A 97 -72.03 -9.96 18.72
C VAL A 97 -72.97 -9.06 17.94
N TRP A 98 -73.01 -9.24 16.63
CA TRP A 98 -73.90 -8.49 15.75
C TRP A 98 -75.07 -9.35 15.32
N SER A 99 -76.27 -8.80 15.48
CA SER A 99 -77.50 -9.45 15.04
C SER A 99 -78.36 -8.47 14.24
N VAL A 100 -78.86 -8.94 13.10
CA VAL A 100 -79.76 -8.20 12.22
C VAL A 100 -81.16 -8.79 12.30
N THR A 101 -82.17 -7.94 12.31
CA THR A 101 -83.57 -8.33 12.11
C THR A 101 -84.12 -7.60 10.90
N VAL A 102 -84.71 -8.36 9.98
CA VAL A 102 -85.26 -7.84 8.71
C VAL A 102 -86.74 -8.12 8.67
N THR A 103 -87.53 -7.06 8.48
CA THR A 103 -88.99 -7.12 8.37
C THR A 103 -89.40 -6.75 6.95
N PRO A 104 -90.04 -7.66 6.18
CA PRO A 104 -90.61 -7.34 4.88
C PRO A 104 -91.97 -6.62 5.03
N ASN A 105 -92.26 -5.67 4.13
CA ASN A 105 -93.51 -4.91 4.12
C ASN A 105 -94.00 -4.71 2.68
N ASP A 106 -95.28 -5.00 2.41
CA ASP A 106 -95.93 -4.89 1.08
C ASP A 106 -96.50 -3.49 0.77
N GLY A 107 -96.31 -2.52 1.66
CA GLY A 107 -96.89 -1.18 1.60
C GLY A 107 -98.18 -1.03 2.42
N ILE A 108 -98.71 -2.13 2.97
CA ILE A 108 -99.91 -2.18 3.81
C ILE A 108 -99.56 -2.77 5.18
N ASP A 109 -99.07 -4.01 5.22
CA ASP A 109 -98.78 -4.77 6.44
C ASP A 109 -97.35 -5.33 6.47
N ASP A 110 -96.82 -5.49 7.69
CA ASP A 110 -95.55 -6.16 7.93
C ASP A 110 -95.71 -7.69 7.88
N GLY A 111 -94.83 -8.36 7.14
CA GLY A 111 -94.64 -9.79 7.20
C GLY A 111 -93.81 -10.24 8.41
N PRO A 112 -93.73 -11.56 8.68
CA PRO A 112 -92.91 -12.08 9.76
C PRO A 112 -91.43 -11.76 9.53
N SER A 113 -90.74 -11.26 10.57
CA SER A 113 -89.32 -10.93 10.47
C SER A 113 -88.43 -12.18 10.51
N ALA A 114 -87.21 -12.03 10.00
CA ALA A 114 -86.14 -13.01 10.14
C ALA A 114 -84.92 -12.35 10.81
N SER A 115 -84.11 -13.15 11.51
CA SER A 115 -82.89 -12.67 12.15
C SER A 115 -81.71 -13.58 11.87
N ALA A 116 -80.51 -13.00 11.81
CA ALA A 116 -79.24 -13.69 11.77
C ALA A 116 -78.27 -13.03 12.77
N GLU A 117 -77.42 -13.83 13.40
CA GLU A 117 -76.44 -13.38 14.40
C GLU A 117 -75.08 -14.00 14.10
N THR A 118 -74.02 -13.24 14.33
CA THR A 118 -72.64 -13.73 14.28
C THR A 118 -71.80 -13.06 15.37
N THR A 119 -70.71 -13.72 15.73
CA THR A 119 -69.66 -13.14 16.59
C THR A 119 -68.49 -12.76 15.70
N ILE A 120 -67.96 -11.56 15.92
CA ILE A 120 -66.83 -11.05 15.13
C ILE A 120 -65.54 -11.76 15.57
N GLU A 121 -64.89 -12.37 14.59
CA GLU A 121 -63.60 -13.05 14.67
C GLU A 121 -62.43 -12.04 14.56
N ASN A 122 -61.21 -12.54 14.74
CA ASN A 122 -59.99 -11.75 14.72
C ASN A 122 -59.68 -11.19 13.33
N GLY A 123 -59.26 -9.93 13.24
CA GLY A 123 -58.70 -9.37 12.01
C GLY A 123 -57.35 -10.00 11.68
N LEU A 124 -57.01 -10.13 10.40
CA LEU A 124 -55.66 -10.57 10.00
C LEU A 124 -54.68 -9.38 9.98
N PRO A 125 -53.40 -9.60 10.29
CA PRO A 125 -52.41 -8.54 10.27
C PRO A 125 -52.08 -8.09 8.84
N ASN A 126 -51.63 -6.85 8.66
CA ASN A 126 -50.96 -6.40 7.44
C ASN A 126 -49.44 -6.44 7.60
N VAL A 127 -48.73 -6.66 6.49
CA VAL A 127 -47.27 -6.68 6.42
C VAL A 127 -46.79 -5.83 5.27
N THR A 128 -45.73 -5.07 5.49
CA THR A 128 -44.97 -4.35 4.46
C THR A 128 -43.49 -4.71 4.57
N ILE A 129 -42.83 -4.90 3.44
CA ILE A 129 -41.43 -5.34 3.37
C ILE A 129 -40.66 -4.38 2.46
N THR A 130 -39.53 -3.87 2.92
CA THR A 130 -38.60 -3.08 2.11
C THR A 130 -37.19 -3.64 2.25
N LEU A 131 -36.53 -3.88 1.13
CA LEU A 131 -35.16 -4.37 1.09
C LEU A 131 -34.17 -3.22 0.99
N THR A 132 -33.09 -3.27 1.78
CA THR A 132 -32.00 -2.31 1.73
C THR A 132 -30.63 -3.01 1.74
N PRO A 133 -29.72 -2.69 0.81
CA PRO A 133 -29.89 -1.78 -0.32
C PRO A 133 -30.83 -2.34 -1.40
N SER A 134 -31.29 -1.47 -2.32
CA SER A 134 -32.19 -1.86 -3.43
C SER A 134 -31.45 -2.38 -4.67
N THR A 135 -30.12 -2.41 -4.62
CA THR A 135 -29.22 -2.91 -5.66
C THR A 135 -28.22 -3.84 -4.97
N LEU A 136 -27.95 -4.99 -5.58
CA LEU A 136 -27.10 -6.03 -5.00
C LEU A 136 -25.90 -6.30 -5.89
N THR A 137 -24.78 -6.59 -5.25
CA THR A 137 -23.55 -7.18 -5.79
C THR A 137 -23.20 -8.39 -4.93
N THR A 138 -22.28 -9.25 -5.38
CA THR A 138 -21.91 -10.50 -4.69
C THR A 138 -21.35 -10.31 -3.28
N ASP A 139 -20.87 -9.12 -2.91
CA ASP A 139 -20.42 -8.76 -1.56
C ASP A 139 -21.48 -8.04 -0.71
N THR A 140 -22.66 -7.76 -1.25
CA THR A 140 -23.71 -7.00 -0.57
C THR A 140 -24.30 -7.79 0.61
N VAL A 141 -24.50 -7.11 1.75
CA VAL A 141 -25.37 -7.61 2.83
C VAL A 141 -26.73 -6.92 2.71
N ILE A 142 -27.74 -7.68 2.32
CA ILE A 142 -29.11 -7.19 2.18
C ILE A 142 -29.87 -7.35 3.49
N THR A 143 -30.68 -6.36 3.86
CA THR A 143 -31.51 -6.37 5.08
C THR A 143 -32.97 -6.15 4.72
N ALA A 144 -33.87 -6.88 5.37
CA ALA A 144 -35.31 -6.71 5.27
C ALA A 144 -35.83 -5.79 6.39
N LEU A 145 -36.36 -4.63 6.04
CA LEU A 145 -37.13 -3.79 6.95
C LEU A 145 -38.59 -4.21 6.88
N ILE A 146 -39.07 -4.79 7.97
CA ILE A 146 -40.42 -5.34 8.10
C ILE A 146 -41.27 -4.35 8.91
N GLY A 147 -42.40 -3.96 8.34
CA GLY A 147 -43.45 -3.20 9.01
C GLY A 147 -44.75 -4.00 9.02
N GLY A 148 -45.65 -3.68 9.94
CA GLY A 148 -46.97 -4.30 9.98
C GLY A 148 -47.86 -3.68 11.04
N SER A 149 -49.17 -3.91 10.92
CA SER A 149 -50.14 -3.56 11.96
C SER A 149 -51.32 -4.51 11.93
N ASP A 150 -51.92 -4.70 13.10
CA ASP A 150 -53.12 -5.51 13.27
C ASP A 150 -54.37 -4.64 13.50
N PRO A 151 -55.53 -4.92 12.86
CA PRO A 151 -56.77 -4.18 13.08
C PRO A 151 -57.29 -4.19 14.53
N ASP A 152 -57.01 -5.25 15.31
CA ASP A 152 -57.39 -5.36 16.72
C ASP A 152 -56.34 -4.76 17.68
N GLY A 153 -55.22 -4.27 17.13
CA GLY A 153 -54.11 -3.73 17.91
C GLY A 153 -53.27 -4.81 18.61
N ASP A 154 -53.36 -6.06 18.15
CA ASP A 154 -52.59 -7.18 18.67
C ASP A 154 -51.08 -7.03 18.36
N VAL A 155 -50.26 -7.66 19.21
CA VAL A 155 -48.80 -7.67 19.02
C VAL A 155 -48.44 -8.66 17.91
N LEU A 156 -47.57 -8.24 17.00
CA LEU A 156 -47.11 -9.06 15.88
C LEU A 156 -45.77 -9.75 16.18
N SER A 157 -45.65 -10.97 15.66
CA SER A 157 -44.41 -11.72 15.51
C SER A 157 -44.14 -11.95 14.02
N PHE A 158 -42.88 -11.97 13.61
CA PHE A 158 -42.48 -12.12 12.21
C PHE A 158 -41.51 -13.29 12.05
N GLU A 159 -41.76 -14.13 11.05
CA GLU A 159 -40.83 -15.16 10.58
C GLU A 159 -40.38 -14.80 9.16
N THR A 160 -39.09 -14.95 8.88
CA THR A 160 -38.51 -14.61 7.57
C THR A 160 -37.98 -15.86 6.87
N GLN A 161 -38.12 -15.88 5.55
CA GLN A 161 -37.58 -16.92 4.67
C GLN A 161 -36.92 -16.25 3.48
N TRP A 162 -35.59 -16.35 3.40
CA TRP A 162 -34.80 -15.80 2.31
C TRP A 162 -34.67 -16.82 1.18
N LEU A 163 -35.01 -16.42 -0.03
CA LEU A 163 -34.91 -17.23 -1.22
C LEU A 163 -33.86 -16.63 -2.17
N VAL A 164 -33.01 -17.51 -2.69
CA VAL A 164 -32.09 -17.23 -3.81
C VAL A 164 -32.48 -18.15 -4.96
N ASN A 165 -32.87 -17.59 -6.11
CA ASN A 165 -33.39 -18.33 -7.26
C ASN A 165 -34.51 -19.30 -6.87
N ASP A 166 -35.54 -18.78 -6.19
CA ASP A 166 -36.69 -19.53 -5.66
C ASP A 166 -36.34 -20.64 -4.65
N THR A 167 -35.09 -20.70 -4.17
CA THR A 167 -34.61 -21.72 -3.23
C THR A 167 -34.35 -21.11 -1.86
N LEU A 168 -34.95 -21.68 -0.81
CA LEU A 168 -34.73 -21.24 0.57
C LEU A 168 -33.25 -21.43 0.99
N VAL A 169 -32.59 -20.34 1.38
CA VAL A 169 -31.19 -20.33 1.83
C VAL A 169 -31.03 -19.98 3.32
N ALA A 170 -31.95 -19.21 3.89
CA ALA A 170 -31.92 -18.84 5.31
C ALA A 170 -33.34 -18.58 5.85
N SER A 171 -33.54 -18.78 7.15
CA SER A 171 -34.78 -18.42 7.84
C SER A 171 -34.48 -17.68 9.15
N ASP A 172 -35.45 -16.91 9.63
CA ASP A 172 -35.44 -16.25 10.94
C ASP A 172 -34.24 -15.30 11.16
N VAL A 173 -33.79 -14.67 10.07
CA VAL A 173 -32.74 -13.65 10.04
C VAL A 173 -33.22 -12.40 9.32
N GLU A 174 -32.81 -11.24 9.82
CA GLU A 174 -33.18 -9.93 9.24
C GLU A 174 -32.33 -9.57 8.01
N SER A 175 -31.17 -10.20 7.84
CA SER A 175 -30.24 -9.93 6.75
C SER A 175 -29.62 -11.19 6.16
N LEU A 176 -29.16 -11.07 4.91
CA LEU A 176 -28.51 -12.13 4.13
C LEU A 176 -27.20 -11.58 3.54
N SER A 177 -26.10 -12.33 3.68
CA SER A 177 -24.80 -11.94 3.13
C SER A 177 -24.59 -12.55 1.74
N GLY A 178 -24.22 -11.73 0.76
CA GLY A 178 -23.92 -12.18 -0.61
C GLY A 178 -22.75 -13.15 -0.67
N LEU A 179 -21.66 -12.86 0.05
CA LEU A 179 -20.45 -13.69 0.09
C LEU A 179 -20.69 -15.15 0.50
N GLU A 180 -21.83 -15.44 1.13
CA GLU A 180 -22.20 -16.77 1.59
C GLU A 180 -23.34 -17.42 0.78
N HIS A 181 -24.15 -16.61 0.08
CA HIS A 181 -25.48 -17.05 -0.34
C HIS A 181 -25.89 -16.75 -1.78
N PHE A 182 -25.24 -15.82 -2.49
CA PHE A 182 -25.63 -15.51 -3.85
C PHE A 182 -24.47 -15.00 -4.72
N ASP A 183 -24.50 -15.40 -5.99
CA ASP A 183 -23.55 -15.03 -7.02
C ASP A 183 -24.15 -14.04 -8.03
N LYS A 184 -23.33 -13.46 -8.90
CA LYS A 184 -23.79 -12.58 -9.98
C LYS A 184 -24.84 -13.26 -10.85
N GLY A 185 -25.93 -12.54 -11.12
CA GLY A 185 -27.07 -13.03 -11.90
C GLY A 185 -28.11 -13.80 -11.08
N ASP A 186 -27.88 -14.03 -9.79
CA ASP A 186 -28.90 -14.60 -8.90
C ASP A 186 -30.03 -13.60 -8.63
N THR A 187 -31.16 -14.15 -8.17
CA THR A 187 -32.33 -13.39 -7.75
C THR A 187 -32.57 -13.59 -6.26
N VAL A 188 -32.76 -12.50 -5.50
CA VAL A 188 -32.97 -12.52 -4.04
C VAL A 188 -34.36 -11.99 -3.70
N GLN A 189 -35.09 -12.73 -2.87
CA GLN A 189 -36.39 -12.37 -2.32
C GLN A 189 -36.49 -12.79 -0.85
N VAL A 190 -37.28 -12.07 -0.04
CA VAL A 190 -37.67 -12.53 1.30
C VAL A 190 -39.18 -12.67 1.40
N VAL A 191 -39.62 -13.78 1.97
CA VAL A 191 -41.01 -14.04 2.34
C VAL A 191 -41.13 -13.84 3.84
N VAL A 192 -42.12 -13.06 4.27
CA VAL A 192 -42.37 -12.75 5.67
C VAL A 192 -43.75 -13.20 6.06
N THR A 193 -43.84 -14.03 7.09
CA THR A 193 -45.10 -14.41 7.72
C THR A 193 -45.24 -13.64 9.03
N ALA A 194 -46.27 -12.79 9.12
CA ALA A 194 -46.64 -12.12 10.36
C ALA A 194 -47.76 -12.89 11.04
N THR A 195 -47.63 -13.13 12.34
CA THR A 195 -48.63 -13.79 13.17
C THR A 195 -48.96 -12.91 14.36
N ASP A 196 -50.25 -12.62 14.54
CA ASP A 196 -50.76 -11.88 15.68
C ASP A 196 -50.88 -12.75 16.94
N SER A 197 -51.10 -12.11 18.09
CA SER A 197 -51.21 -12.81 19.37
C SER A 197 -52.47 -13.66 19.56
N ALA A 198 -53.47 -13.53 18.67
CA ALA A 198 -54.69 -14.33 18.64
C ALA A 198 -54.62 -15.51 17.65
N GLY A 199 -53.53 -15.61 16.89
CA GLY A 199 -53.24 -16.70 15.97
C GLY A 199 -53.63 -16.45 14.51
N GLY A 200 -54.06 -15.23 14.16
CA GLY A 200 -54.22 -14.82 12.76
C GLY A 200 -52.86 -14.61 12.10
N SER A 201 -52.75 -14.95 10.82
CA SER A 201 -51.48 -14.89 10.09
C SER A 201 -51.64 -14.42 8.65
N THR A 202 -50.72 -13.58 8.21
CA THR A 202 -50.61 -13.08 6.83
C THR A 202 -49.18 -13.27 6.34
N THR A 203 -49.03 -13.71 5.09
CA THR A 203 -47.72 -13.83 4.43
C THR A 203 -47.61 -12.83 3.29
N ALA A 204 -46.46 -12.17 3.18
CA ALA A 204 -46.14 -11.23 2.11
C ALA A 204 -44.75 -11.54 1.54
N GLU A 205 -44.54 -11.20 0.27
CA GLU A 205 -43.25 -11.34 -0.41
C GLU A 205 -42.67 -9.96 -0.70
N SER A 206 -41.35 -9.83 -0.61
CA SER A 206 -40.66 -8.63 -1.07
C SER A 206 -40.64 -8.53 -2.60
N ALA A 207 -40.19 -7.38 -3.10
CA ALA A 207 -39.69 -7.30 -4.48
C ALA A 207 -38.53 -8.29 -4.68
N LEU A 208 -38.40 -8.79 -5.90
CA LEU A 208 -37.29 -9.62 -6.35
C LEU A 208 -36.17 -8.71 -6.87
N LEU A 209 -34.96 -8.87 -6.33
CA LEU A 209 -33.77 -8.12 -6.74
C LEU A 209 -32.79 -9.03 -7.47
N GLU A 210 -32.27 -8.59 -8.61
CA GLU A 210 -31.18 -9.27 -9.32
C GLU A 210 -29.82 -8.82 -8.78
N VAL A 211 -28.90 -9.76 -8.60
CA VAL A 211 -27.51 -9.51 -8.20
C VAL A 211 -26.72 -9.09 -9.42
N GLY A 212 -26.22 -7.85 -9.39
CA GLY A 212 -25.38 -7.26 -10.43
C GLY A 212 -23.90 -7.61 -10.29
N ASN A 213 -23.10 -7.06 -11.20
CA ASN A 213 -21.65 -7.20 -11.25
C ASN A 213 -20.97 -6.48 -10.08
N LEU A 214 -19.92 -7.08 -9.53
CA LEU A 214 -19.00 -6.46 -8.60
C LEU A 214 -17.70 -6.12 -9.34
N ALA A 215 -17.44 -4.83 -9.55
CA ALA A 215 -16.22 -4.39 -10.22
C ALA A 215 -14.94 -4.94 -9.53
N PRO A 216 -13.85 -5.18 -10.29
CA PRO A 216 -12.61 -5.74 -9.74
C PRO A 216 -11.99 -4.88 -8.66
N SER A 217 -11.28 -5.51 -7.72
CA SER A 217 -10.49 -4.79 -6.73
C SER A 217 -9.33 -4.02 -7.39
N ALA A 218 -8.84 -2.96 -6.74
CA ALA A 218 -7.61 -2.31 -7.18
C ALA A 218 -6.40 -3.25 -7.01
N PRO A 219 -5.46 -3.32 -7.97
CA PRO A 219 -4.19 -4.03 -7.78
C PRO A 219 -3.23 -3.23 -6.88
N VAL A 220 -2.09 -3.82 -6.52
CA VAL A 220 -0.95 -3.09 -5.94
C VAL A 220 0.12 -2.93 -7.02
N VAL A 221 0.62 -1.70 -7.20
CA VAL A 221 1.55 -1.37 -8.29
C VAL A 221 2.82 -0.68 -7.82
N ALA A 222 3.90 -0.85 -8.58
CA ALA A 222 5.18 -0.19 -8.35
C ALA A 222 5.84 0.20 -9.68
N ILE A 223 6.76 1.17 -9.65
CA ILE A 223 7.64 1.47 -10.79
C ILE A 223 9.03 0.92 -10.49
N SER A 224 9.61 0.21 -11.46
CA SER A 224 10.99 -0.29 -11.41
C SER A 224 11.86 0.39 -12.47
N PRO A 225 13.08 0.83 -12.12
CA PRO A 225 13.66 0.83 -10.76
C PRO A 225 12.99 1.90 -9.86
N GLU A 226 13.08 1.73 -8.54
CA GLU A 226 12.50 2.66 -7.54
C GLU A 226 13.21 4.02 -7.51
N ALA A 227 14.49 4.06 -7.88
CA ALA A 227 15.31 5.27 -7.99
C ALA A 227 15.93 5.39 -9.40
N PRO A 228 15.12 5.67 -10.44
CA PRO A 228 15.55 5.71 -11.83
C PRO A 228 16.36 6.96 -12.14
N LEU A 229 17.25 6.80 -13.13
CA LEU A 229 18.07 7.85 -13.67
C LEU A 229 17.48 8.45 -14.93
N SER A 230 17.93 9.65 -15.26
CA SER A 230 17.78 10.19 -16.60
C SER A 230 18.28 9.17 -17.62
N GLY A 231 17.44 8.86 -18.61
CA GLY A 231 17.73 7.87 -19.65
C GLY A 231 17.36 6.43 -19.29
N SER A 232 17.00 6.12 -18.05
CA SER A 232 16.55 4.77 -17.66
C SER A 232 15.24 4.38 -18.36
N ALA A 233 15.05 3.09 -18.59
CA ALA A 233 13.72 2.55 -18.86
C ALA A 233 12.95 2.44 -17.53
N LEU A 234 11.63 2.65 -17.58
CA LEU A 234 10.74 2.41 -16.43
C LEU A 234 9.80 1.27 -16.76
N GLN A 235 9.54 0.39 -15.80
CA GLN A 235 8.53 -0.65 -15.89
C GLN A 235 7.49 -0.47 -14.79
N CYS A 236 6.20 -0.47 -15.14
CA CYS A 236 5.10 -0.54 -14.18
C CYS A 236 4.84 -2.01 -13.87
N LEU A 237 4.96 -2.37 -12.59
CA LEU A 237 4.80 -3.72 -12.09
C LEU A 237 3.47 -3.83 -11.35
N VAL A 238 2.72 -4.90 -11.62
CA VAL A 238 1.63 -5.36 -10.74
C VAL A 238 2.28 -6.27 -9.70
N VAL A 239 2.42 -5.75 -8.47
CA VAL A 239 3.07 -6.43 -7.34
C VAL A 239 2.10 -7.39 -6.66
N GLU A 240 0.84 -6.96 -6.52
CA GLU A 240 -0.27 -7.83 -6.12
C GLU A 240 -1.40 -7.67 -7.15
N PRO A 241 -1.89 -8.76 -7.76
CA PRO A 241 -2.95 -8.70 -8.74
C PRO A 241 -4.28 -8.29 -8.09
N ALA A 242 -5.12 -7.65 -8.89
CA ALA A 242 -6.53 -7.47 -8.56
C ALA A 242 -7.23 -8.83 -8.44
N THR A 243 -8.31 -8.85 -7.65
CA THR A 243 -9.23 -9.98 -7.54
C THR A 243 -10.60 -9.55 -7.98
N ASP A 244 -11.30 -10.45 -8.64
CA ASP A 244 -12.71 -10.30 -8.97
C ASP A 244 -13.56 -11.20 -8.07
N GLY A 245 -14.68 -10.66 -7.57
CA GLY A 245 -15.59 -11.37 -6.68
C GLY A 245 -16.55 -12.29 -7.42
N ASP A 246 -16.74 -12.09 -8.72
CA ASP A 246 -17.69 -12.82 -9.55
C ASP A 246 -17.04 -14.03 -10.27
N GLY A 247 -15.71 -14.03 -10.39
CA GLY A 247 -14.89 -15.15 -10.88
C GLY A 247 -14.43 -15.00 -12.32
N GLU A 248 -14.54 -13.81 -12.90
CA GLU A 248 -14.16 -13.46 -14.26
C GLU A 248 -12.64 -13.29 -14.43
N ASP A 249 -12.18 -13.50 -15.67
CA ASP A 249 -10.79 -13.25 -16.03
C ASP A 249 -10.52 -11.75 -16.16
N LEU A 250 -9.46 -11.26 -15.50
CA LEU A 250 -9.11 -9.85 -15.48
C LEU A 250 -8.18 -9.42 -16.63
N LEU A 251 -8.51 -8.28 -17.23
CA LEU A 251 -7.66 -7.53 -18.15
C LEU A 251 -7.07 -6.29 -17.48
N TYR A 252 -5.77 -6.05 -17.67
CA TYR A 252 -5.10 -4.85 -17.14
C TYR A 252 -4.84 -3.82 -18.24
N THR A 253 -5.16 -2.56 -17.95
CA THR A 253 -4.78 -1.41 -18.77
C THR A 253 -3.83 -0.49 -17.99
N ILE A 254 -2.83 0.05 -18.68
CA ILE A 254 -1.77 0.87 -18.06
C ILE A 254 -1.74 2.25 -18.73
N ALA A 255 -1.81 3.28 -17.91
CA ALA A 255 -1.68 4.67 -18.33
C ALA A 255 -0.47 5.32 -17.66
N TRP A 256 0.39 5.94 -18.46
CA TRP A 256 1.55 6.68 -17.98
C TRP A 256 1.32 8.18 -18.02
N THR A 257 1.85 8.89 -17.03
CA THR A 257 2.00 10.35 -17.08
C THR A 257 3.43 10.79 -16.82
N ARG A 258 3.84 11.86 -17.49
CA ARG A 258 5.11 12.60 -17.32
C ARG A 258 4.75 14.01 -16.89
N ASP A 259 5.15 14.39 -15.68
CA ASP A 259 4.81 15.66 -15.04
C ASP A 259 3.31 15.96 -15.04
N GLY A 260 2.50 14.91 -14.84
CA GLY A 260 1.05 14.97 -14.86
C GLY A 260 0.41 15.00 -16.27
N ALA A 261 1.19 15.05 -17.35
CA ALA A 261 0.69 14.96 -18.71
C ALA A 261 0.74 13.52 -19.24
N ALA A 262 -0.30 13.09 -19.96
CA ALA A 262 -0.37 11.72 -20.50
C ALA A 262 0.80 11.41 -21.44
N PHE A 263 1.40 10.23 -21.26
CA PHE A 263 2.49 9.71 -22.08
C PHE A 263 2.06 8.43 -22.81
N ALA A 264 2.13 8.45 -24.15
CA ALA A 264 1.62 7.38 -25.00
C ALA A 264 2.71 6.57 -25.73
N ASN A 265 3.98 6.99 -25.71
CA ASN A 265 5.07 6.28 -26.38
C ASN A 265 5.63 5.16 -25.50
N ASN A 266 4.75 4.40 -24.84
CA ASN A 266 5.11 3.24 -24.05
C ASN A 266 5.29 2.00 -24.94
N THR A 267 6.00 1.01 -24.42
CA THR A 267 6.24 -0.30 -25.01
C THR A 267 5.78 -1.37 -24.04
N THR A 268 5.93 -2.63 -24.43
CA THR A 268 5.52 -3.81 -23.64
C THR A 268 6.73 -4.65 -23.31
N THR A 269 6.91 -4.94 -22.02
CA THR A 269 7.85 -5.94 -21.50
C THR A 269 7.08 -7.15 -21.01
N SER A 270 6.09 -6.96 -20.13
CA SER A 270 5.28 -8.03 -19.54
C SER A 270 3.78 -7.84 -19.74
N LEU A 271 3.26 -6.65 -19.41
CA LEU A 271 1.87 -6.26 -19.64
C LEU A 271 1.80 -5.22 -20.76
N PRO A 272 0.72 -5.20 -21.56
CA PRO A 272 0.57 -4.22 -22.64
C PRO A 272 0.73 -2.78 -22.15
N GLY A 273 1.73 -2.08 -22.67
CA GLY A 273 2.03 -0.68 -22.33
C GLY A 273 2.73 -0.45 -20.99
N ASP A 274 3.25 -1.50 -20.35
CA ASP A 274 3.89 -1.44 -19.03
C ASP A 274 5.26 -0.76 -18.99
N THR A 275 5.82 -0.35 -20.13
CA THR A 275 7.22 0.08 -20.19
C THR A 275 7.37 1.48 -20.80
N VAL A 276 8.07 2.37 -20.12
CA VAL A 276 8.62 3.60 -20.71
C VAL A 276 10.03 3.27 -21.25
N PRO A 277 10.31 3.46 -22.55
CA PRO A 277 11.61 3.15 -23.11
C PRO A 277 12.75 3.99 -22.53
N SER A 278 13.95 3.40 -22.48
CA SER A 278 15.19 4.12 -22.14
C SER A 278 15.45 5.28 -23.10
N GLY A 279 16.07 6.35 -22.60
CA GLY A 279 16.41 7.56 -23.36
C GLY A 279 15.27 8.58 -23.49
N VAL A 280 14.07 8.27 -23.01
CA VAL A 280 12.90 9.19 -23.03
C VAL A 280 12.74 9.96 -21.72
N VAL A 281 13.14 9.31 -20.64
CA VAL A 281 13.10 9.80 -19.26
C VAL A 281 14.23 10.80 -19.05
N LEU A 282 13.93 11.99 -18.54
CA LEU A 282 14.93 13.02 -18.22
C LEU A 282 14.96 13.33 -16.73
N ALA A 283 16.08 13.88 -16.27
CA ALA A 283 16.25 14.38 -14.91
C ALA A 283 15.12 15.36 -14.50
N ASP A 284 14.80 15.34 -13.20
CA ASP A 284 13.79 16.17 -12.53
C ASP A 284 12.32 15.92 -12.95
N GLU A 285 12.07 14.91 -13.79
CA GLU A 285 10.71 14.52 -14.17
C GLU A 285 10.01 13.70 -13.09
N VAL A 286 8.69 13.82 -13.02
CA VAL A 286 7.83 12.95 -12.23
C VAL A 286 7.08 12.02 -13.16
N TRP A 287 7.35 10.73 -13.05
CA TRP A 287 6.65 9.69 -13.79
C TRP A 287 5.65 8.99 -12.90
N SER A 288 4.47 8.70 -13.46
CA SER A 288 3.44 7.95 -12.78
C SER A 288 2.86 6.90 -13.70
N CYS A 289 2.65 5.68 -13.18
CA CYS A 289 1.85 4.67 -13.84
C CYS A 289 0.57 4.43 -13.06
N ALA A 290 -0.56 4.41 -13.75
CA ALA A 290 -1.85 4.00 -13.25
C ALA A 290 -2.24 2.69 -13.94
N VAL A 291 -2.67 1.69 -13.16
CA VAL A 291 -3.11 0.40 -13.65
C VAL A 291 -4.57 0.18 -13.23
N THR A 292 -5.41 -0.14 -14.21
CA THR A 292 -6.83 -0.45 -14.01
C THR A 292 -7.08 -1.90 -14.41
N ALA A 293 -7.70 -2.67 -13.52
CA ALA A 293 -8.20 -4.01 -13.82
C ALA A 293 -9.64 -3.92 -14.33
N SER A 294 -10.03 -4.81 -15.25
CA SER A 294 -11.35 -4.84 -15.88
C SER A 294 -11.80 -6.30 -16.01
N ASP A 295 -13.04 -6.60 -15.64
CA ASP A 295 -13.67 -7.93 -15.72
C ASP A 295 -14.52 -8.12 -17.00
N SER A 296 -14.39 -7.19 -17.96
CA SER A 296 -15.18 -7.05 -19.20
C SER A 296 -16.57 -6.41 -19.07
N ASP A 297 -17.16 -6.37 -17.88
CA ASP A 297 -18.41 -5.68 -17.60
C ASP A 297 -18.16 -4.27 -17.04
N GLU A 298 -17.17 -4.13 -16.16
CA GLU A 298 -16.81 -2.89 -15.48
C GLU A 298 -15.29 -2.78 -15.21
N ASP A 299 -14.82 -1.53 -15.14
CA ASP A 299 -13.46 -1.21 -14.72
C ASP A 299 -13.42 -1.02 -13.20
N GLY A 300 -12.43 -1.64 -12.54
CA GLY A 300 -12.15 -1.43 -11.13
C GLY A 300 -11.46 -0.08 -10.85
N GLU A 301 -11.27 0.22 -9.57
CA GLU A 301 -10.54 1.42 -9.17
C GLU A 301 -9.05 1.34 -9.58
N PRO A 302 -8.47 2.40 -10.18
CA PRO A 302 -7.08 2.39 -10.61
C PRO A 302 -6.12 2.45 -9.42
N ALA A 303 -5.04 1.67 -9.50
CA ALA A 303 -3.89 1.79 -8.60
C ALA A 303 -2.79 2.62 -9.26
N THR A 304 -2.13 3.50 -8.49
CA THR A 304 -1.11 4.43 -9.03
C THR A 304 0.21 4.29 -8.28
N ALA A 305 1.32 4.25 -9.02
CA ALA A 305 2.67 4.45 -8.50
C ALA A 305 3.32 5.70 -9.11
N THR A 306 4.25 6.33 -8.39
CA THR A 306 4.98 7.51 -8.83
C THR A 306 6.46 7.40 -8.53
N VAL A 307 7.29 8.03 -9.37
CA VAL A 307 8.73 8.12 -9.18
C VAL A 307 9.25 9.46 -9.69
N THR A 308 10.26 10.00 -9.02
CA THR A 308 10.99 11.20 -9.47
C THR A 308 12.34 10.79 -10.03
N ILE A 309 12.68 11.32 -11.20
CA ILE A 309 13.93 10.99 -11.87
C ILE A 309 15.07 11.80 -11.26
N ILE A 310 16.03 11.10 -10.68
CA ILE A 310 17.17 11.74 -10.05
C ILE A 310 18.22 12.05 -11.13
N ALA A 311 18.77 13.26 -11.09
CA ALA A 311 19.89 13.65 -11.92
C ALA A 311 21.21 13.18 -11.29
N TRP A 312 22.00 12.37 -12.00
CA TRP A 312 23.42 12.24 -11.66
C TRP A 312 24.12 13.54 -12.04
N THR A 313 24.49 14.34 -11.05
CA THR A 313 25.07 15.68 -11.25
C THR A 313 26.57 15.65 -11.54
N GLY A 314 27.15 14.46 -11.74
CA GLY A 314 28.56 14.24 -12.06
C GLY A 314 29.32 13.49 -10.96
N PRO A 315 30.62 13.26 -11.15
CA PRO A 315 31.41 12.44 -10.23
C PRO A 315 31.55 13.08 -8.85
N ARG A 316 31.71 12.24 -7.83
CA ARG A 316 31.96 12.61 -6.43
C ARG A 316 33.45 12.42 -6.11
N LEU A 317 34.18 13.52 -5.94
CA LEU A 317 35.62 13.50 -5.61
C LEU A 317 35.84 13.78 -4.12
N PHE A 318 36.13 12.73 -3.37
CA PHE A 318 36.52 12.81 -1.97
C PHE A 318 38.01 13.12 -1.84
N THR A 319 38.32 14.02 -0.92
CA THR A 319 39.67 14.50 -0.59
C THR A 319 39.86 14.46 0.94
N PRO A 320 41.04 14.76 1.49
CA PRO A 320 41.21 14.94 2.93
C PRO A 320 40.50 16.18 3.51
N CYS A 321 39.73 16.93 2.71
CA CYS A 321 39.06 18.16 3.12
C CYS A 321 40.00 19.25 3.65
N GLY A 322 41.27 19.24 3.23
CA GLY A 322 42.30 20.16 3.70
C GLY A 322 42.95 19.78 5.03
N ALA A 323 42.53 18.67 5.67
CA ALA A 323 43.22 18.11 6.81
C ALA A 323 44.63 17.66 6.42
N THR A 324 45.58 17.83 7.34
CA THR A 324 46.98 17.39 7.17
C THR A 324 47.48 16.72 8.44
N GLY A 325 48.41 15.76 8.29
CA GLY A 325 49.02 15.05 9.41
C GLY A 325 48.33 13.72 9.71
N GLN A 326 48.30 13.35 11.00
CA GLN A 326 47.92 12.02 11.48
C GLN A 326 46.42 11.81 11.67
N ASP A 327 45.67 12.90 11.85
CA ASP A 327 44.25 12.86 12.17
C ASP A 327 43.42 13.21 10.93
N GLY A 328 42.27 12.56 10.78
CA GLY A 328 41.35 12.82 9.66
C GLY A 328 40.58 14.14 9.81
N PRO A 329 39.85 14.58 8.77
CA PRO A 329 39.08 15.81 8.81
C PRO A 329 37.92 15.76 9.81
N GLU A 330 37.52 16.92 10.31
CA GLU A 330 36.25 17.13 11.00
C GLU A 330 35.15 17.54 10.01
N GLN A 331 33.87 17.50 10.43
CA GLN A 331 32.74 17.89 9.57
C GLN A 331 32.91 19.28 8.95
N ALA A 332 33.37 20.25 9.76
CA ALA A 332 33.53 21.63 9.31
C ALA A 332 34.57 21.78 8.19
N ASP A 333 35.60 20.92 8.17
CA ASP A 333 36.62 20.92 7.13
C ASP A 333 36.01 20.48 5.79
N CYS A 334 35.22 19.40 5.80
CA CYS A 334 34.58 18.87 4.60
C CYS A 334 33.43 19.75 4.09
N ASP A 335 32.64 20.36 4.98
CA ASP A 335 31.62 21.34 4.60
C ASP A 335 32.24 22.52 3.83
N ALA A 336 33.40 23.00 4.29
CA ALA A 336 34.13 24.08 3.64
C ALA A 336 34.79 23.63 2.32
N ALA A 337 35.41 22.45 2.30
CA ALA A 337 36.12 21.92 1.13
C ALA A 337 35.17 21.56 -0.03
N TYR A 338 33.98 21.05 0.28
CA TYR A 338 33.02 20.61 -0.73
C TYR A 338 31.98 21.67 -1.12
N LEU A 339 32.02 22.85 -0.52
CA LEU A 339 31.11 23.94 -0.87
C LEU A 339 31.19 24.26 -2.38
N GLY A 340 30.06 24.14 -3.08
CA GLY A 340 29.97 24.39 -4.52
C GLY A 340 30.47 23.25 -5.41
N SER A 341 30.84 22.11 -4.83
CA SER A 341 31.12 20.86 -5.56
C SER A 341 29.88 19.96 -5.65
N THR A 342 29.99 18.85 -6.36
CA THR A 342 28.99 17.78 -6.42
C THR A 342 28.77 17.06 -5.07
N LEU A 343 29.68 17.23 -4.10
CA LEU A 343 29.57 16.66 -2.74
C LEU A 343 28.96 17.62 -1.71
N ALA A 344 28.59 18.84 -2.12
CA ALA A 344 28.09 19.86 -1.18
C ALA A 344 26.82 19.38 -0.46
N GLY A 345 26.94 19.14 0.85
CA GLY A 345 25.82 18.68 1.69
C GLY A 345 25.50 17.17 1.59
N GLU A 346 26.32 16.38 0.89
CA GLU A 346 26.12 14.93 0.74
C GLU A 346 26.97 14.08 1.72
N VAL A 347 27.90 14.71 2.44
CA VAL A 347 28.89 14.01 3.26
C VAL A 347 28.67 14.30 4.74
N SER A 348 28.60 13.24 5.55
CA SER A 348 28.70 13.36 7.01
C SER A 348 30.03 12.78 7.48
N VAL A 349 30.68 13.44 8.45
CA VAL A 349 32.04 13.13 8.88
C VAL A 349 32.08 12.78 10.35
N SER A 350 32.72 11.67 10.69
CA SER A 350 33.01 11.28 12.06
C SER A 350 34.39 10.65 12.14
N ALA A 351 35.25 11.12 13.03
CA ALA A 351 36.62 10.60 13.23
C ALA A 351 37.43 10.46 11.91
N GLY A 352 37.26 11.40 10.96
CA GLY A 352 37.93 11.38 9.66
C GLY A 352 37.26 10.53 8.57
N TYR A 353 36.27 9.71 8.92
CA TYR A 353 35.47 8.94 7.97
C TYR A 353 34.38 9.81 7.38
N GLN A 354 34.32 9.86 6.05
CA GLN A 354 33.33 10.55 5.24
C GLN A 354 32.28 9.54 4.80
N ALA A 355 31.11 9.56 5.42
CA ALA A 355 29.98 8.73 5.02
C ALA A 355 29.22 9.38 3.85
N TRP A 356 28.96 8.58 2.82
CA TRP A 356 28.21 8.97 1.63
C TRP A 356 27.13 7.94 1.33
N THR A 357 25.93 8.43 1.04
CA THR A 357 24.79 7.61 0.67
C THR A 357 24.60 7.68 -0.83
N ALA A 358 24.58 6.54 -1.51
CA ALA A 358 24.30 6.47 -2.94
C ALA A 358 22.90 7.05 -3.20
N PRO A 359 22.76 8.16 -3.95
CA PRO A 359 21.46 8.78 -4.16
C PRO A 359 20.57 7.96 -5.11
N ILE A 360 21.16 7.01 -5.82
CA ILE A 360 20.59 6.27 -6.95
C ILE A 360 21.15 4.84 -6.95
N SER A 361 20.39 3.90 -7.49
CA SER A 361 20.90 2.54 -7.75
C SER A 361 21.62 2.52 -9.09
N GLY A 362 22.73 1.81 -9.20
CA GLY A 362 23.48 1.68 -10.45
C GLY A 362 24.87 1.10 -10.28
N ASP A 363 25.57 0.94 -11.40
CA ASP A 363 26.97 0.56 -11.41
C ASP A 363 27.85 1.81 -11.30
N PHE A 364 28.70 1.85 -10.28
CA PHE A 364 29.61 2.96 -10.02
C PHE A 364 31.05 2.53 -10.26
N ARG A 365 31.76 3.32 -11.07
CA ARG A 365 33.20 3.27 -11.19
C ARG A 365 33.80 4.00 -9.99
N VAL A 366 34.55 3.28 -9.17
CA VAL A 366 35.24 3.85 -8.02
C VAL A 366 36.74 3.77 -8.25
N GLN A 367 37.42 4.91 -8.16
CA GLN A 367 38.86 5.04 -8.22
C GLN A 367 39.37 5.55 -6.87
N ALA A 368 40.45 4.98 -6.36
CA ALA A 368 41.10 5.45 -5.13
C ALA A 368 42.61 5.54 -5.35
N CYS A 369 43.23 6.59 -4.79
CA CYS A 369 44.67 6.73 -4.75
C CYS A 369 45.14 6.98 -3.31
N GLY A 370 46.17 6.25 -2.88
CA GLY A 370 46.80 6.45 -1.57
C GLY A 370 47.67 7.71 -1.55
N ALA A 371 48.02 8.18 -0.36
CA ALA A 371 48.87 9.35 -0.20
C ALA A 371 50.36 9.02 -0.33
N GLN A 372 51.15 10.02 -0.67
CA GLN A 372 52.60 9.94 -0.68
C GLN A 372 53.20 9.92 0.74
N GLY A 373 54.28 9.17 0.93
CA GLY A 373 55.10 9.23 2.14
C GLY A 373 55.95 10.49 2.23
N ALA A 374 56.39 10.84 3.43
CA ALA A 374 57.22 12.02 3.65
C ALA A 374 58.69 11.81 3.24
N SER A 375 59.25 12.87 2.69
CA SER A 375 60.68 13.03 2.44
C SER A 375 61.41 13.41 3.72
N ALA A 376 62.65 12.96 3.89
CA ALA A 376 63.48 13.30 5.03
C ALA A 376 64.71 14.17 4.72
N ALA A 377 65.04 14.39 3.45
CA ALA A 377 66.15 15.24 3.01
C ALA A 377 65.94 15.76 1.58
N THR A 378 66.70 16.80 1.21
CA THR A 378 66.72 17.32 -0.16
C THR A 378 67.33 16.30 -1.13
N GLY A 379 66.56 15.87 -2.13
CA GLY A 379 67.04 15.00 -3.22
C GLY A 379 66.38 13.62 -3.31
N TYR A 380 65.68 13.16 -2.26
CA TYR A 380 64.86 11.94 -2.28
C TYR A 380 63.50 12.23 -1.69
N VAL A 381 62.46 11.67 -2.30
CA VAL A 381 61.07 11.84 -1.87
C VAL A 381 60.53 10.56 -1.24
N GLY A 382 59.54 10.69 -0.36
CA GLY A 382 58.77 9.51 0.05
C GLY A 382 58.07 8.86 -1.14
N GLY A 383 57.77 7.57 -0.99
CA GLY A 383 57.10 6.79 -2.02
C GLY A 383 55.75 7.39 -2.36
N LYS A 384 55.36 7.29 -3.63
CA LYS A 384 54.06 7.72 -4.13
C LYS A 384 52.99 6.70 -3.72
N GLY A 385 51.74 7.12 -3.63
CA GLY A 385 50.63 6.19 -3.40
C GLY A 385 50.29 5.37 -4.65
N ALA A 386 49.77 4.17 -4.45
CA ALA A 386 49.14 3.39 -5.52
C ALA A 386 47.79 4.00 -5.90
N CYS A 387 47.33 3.69 -7.11
CA CYS A 387 45.96 3.95 -7.53
C CYS A 387 45.31 2.65 -7.97
N VAL A 388 44.08 2.41 -7.51
CA VAL A 388 43.25 1.25 -7.89
C VAL A 388 41.85 1.69 -8.27
N GLU A 389 41.21 0.89 -9.10
CA GLU A 389 39.89 1.18 -9.65
C GLU A 389 39.09 -0.10 -9.85
N GLY A 390 37.81 -0.08 -9.49
CA GLY A 390 36.86 -1.15 -9.81
C GLY A 390 35.43 -0.64 -9.94
N THR A 391 34.55 -1.49 -10.47
CA THR A 391 33.11 -1.21 -10.62
C THR A 391 32.31 -1.92 -9.53
N PHE A 392 31.36 -1.19 -8.92
CA PHE A 392 30.53 -1.66 -7.82
C PHE A 392 29.06 -1.32 -8.08
N ALA A 393 28.19 -2.33 -7.97
CA ALA A 393 26.74 -2.12 -8.00
C ALA A 393 26.29 -1.63 -6.60
N LEU A 394 25.74 -0.43 -6.53
CA LEU A 394 25.18 0.14 -5.29
C LEU A 394 23.67 0.33 -5.44
N LEU A 395 22.96 0.22 -4.33
CA LEU A 395 21.53 0.54 -4.25
C LEU A 395 21.31 1.97 -3.76
N ALA A 396 20.24 2.61 -4.21
CA ALA A 396 19.80 3.89 -3.67
C ALA A 396 19.57 3.78 -2.15
N GLY A 397 20.09 4.75 -1.40
CA GLY A 397 20.05 4.73 0.06
C GLY A 397 21.15 3.87 0.71
N GLU A 398 21.96 3.16 -0.06
CA GLU A 398 23.11 2.41 0.46
C GLU A 398 24.19 3.37 0.96
N VAL A 399 24.68 3.13 2.18
CA VAL A 399 25.70 3.96 2.82
C VAL A 399 27.07 3.32 2.65
N THR A 400 28.07 4.13 2.29
CA THR A 400 29.48 3.75 2.22
C THR A 400 30.31 4.71 3.06
N PHE A 401 31.43 4.20 3.58
CA PHE A 401 32.40 4.99 4.32
C PHE A 401 33.68 5.17 3.50
N ILE A 402 34.10 6.42 3.40
CA ILE A 402 35.30 6.86 2.69
C ILE A 402 36.28 7.42 3.70
N ALA A 403 37.55 7.02 3.61
CA ALA A 403 38.64 7.69 4.30
C ALA A 403 39.73 8.02 3.30
N VAL A 404 40.21 9.25 3.29
CA VAL A 404 41.18 9.70 2.28
C VAL A 404 42.54 9.89 2.91
N GLY A 405 43.55 9.20 2.36
CA GLY A 405 44.89 9.21 2.89
C GLY A 405 45.52 10.60 2.86
N GLN A 406 46.28 10.93 3.90
CA GLN A 406 47.06 12.17 3.98
C GLN A 406 48.56 11.89 3.82
N VAL A 407 49.29 12.89 3.34
CA VAL A 407 50.76 12.81 3.23
C VAL A 407 51.39 12.71 4.63
N GLY A 408 52.39 11.84 4.77
CA GLY A 408 53.19 11.77 6.01
C GLY A 408 53.99 13.05 6.24
N THR A 409 54.34 13.35 7.49
CA THR A 409 55.11 14.56 7.84
C THR A 409 56.61 14.26 8.04
N GLY A 410 57.49 15.26 7.81
CA GLY A 410 58.94 15.11 8.01
C GLY A 410 59.88 16.00 7.19
N GLN A 411 59.36 16.77 6.22
CA GLN A 411 60.19 17.47 5.22
C GLN A 411 61.15 18.56 5.77
N ASP A 412 60.91 19.12 6.96
CA ASP A 412 61.59 20.34 7.42
C ASP A 412 62.82 20.12 8.34
N SER A 413 63.22 18.88 8.65
CA SER A 413 64.30 18.62 9.64
C SER A 413 65.59 18.02 9.11
N GLY A 414 65.61 17.48 7.89
CA GLY A 414 66.76 16.71 7.44
C GLY A 414 67.02 15.48 8.32
N SER A 415 65.98 14.75 8.79
CA SER A 415 66.17 13.51 9.59
C SER A 415 65.30 12.31 9.16
N ASN A 416 63.97 12.38 9.26
CA ASN A 416 63.05 11.23 9.11
C ASN A 416 61.76 11.64 8.38
N GLY A 417 61.05 10.68 7.79
CA GLY A 417 59.78 10.89 7.09
C GLY A 417 58.74 9.83 7.42
N GLY A 418 57.53 10.25 7.78
CA GLY A 418 56.41 9.34 8.04
C GLY A 418 55.85 8.70 6.77
N GLY A 419 55.15 7.57 6.92
CA GLY A 419 54.44 6.94 5.80
C GLY A 419 53.19 7.72 5.40
N GLY A 420 52.83 7.65 4.13
CA GLY A 420 51.55 8.16 3.63
C GLY A 420 50.42 7.21 4.00
N GLY A 421 49.22 7.75 4.25
CA GLY A 421 48.05 6.92 4.52
C GLY A 421 47.40 6.35 3.26
N GLY A 422 46.64 5.28 3.43
CA GLY A 422 45.81 4.71 2.38
C GLY A 422 44.51 5.48 2.19
N SER A 423 43.88 5.29 1.03
CA SER A 423 42.51 5.78 0.76
C SER A 423 41.56 4.60 0.65
N PHE A 424 40.38 4.70 1.26
CA PHE A 424 39.47 3.61 1.54
C PHE A 424 38.07 3.93 1.03
N PHE A 425 37.43 2.93 0.43
CA PHE A 425 36.02 2.86 0.11
C PHE A 425 35.49 1.54 0.68
N VAL A 426 34.60 1.63 1.67
CA VAL A 426 34.20 0.51 2.55
C VAL A 426 32.68 0.53 2.71
N ALA A 427 32.07 -0.64 2.76
CA ALA A 427 30.63 -0.78 3.00
C ALA A 427 30.26 -0.40 4.45
N ALA A 428 28.97 -0.19 4.71
CA ALA A 428 28.48 0.19 6.05
C ALA A 428 28.73 -0.87 7.14
N ASP A 429 29.01 -2.12 6.77
CA ASP A 429 29.30 -3.25 7.66
C ASP A 429 30.81 -3.50 7.87
N ASP A 430 31.66 -2.51 7.55
CA ASP A 430 33.12 -2.58 7.58
C ASP A 430 33.73 -3.57 6.58
N THR A 431 32.98 -4.03 5.56
CA THR A 431 33.54 -4.84 4.47
C THR A 431 34.36 -3.96 3.52
N PRO A 432 35.67 -4.26 3.29
CA PRO A 432 36.48 -3.48 2.37
C PRO A 432 36.00 -3.70 0.92
N LEU A 433 35.80 -2.63 0.17
CA LEU A 433 35.41 -2.68 -1.25
C LEU A 433 36.60 -2.33 -2.15
N LEU A 434 37.21 -1.16 -1.93
CA LEU A 434 38.37 -0.67 -2.65
C LEU A 434 39.30 0.09 -1.70
N ILE A 435 40.60 -0.23 -1.69
CA ILE A 435 41.59 0.45 -0.84
C ILE A 435 42.86 0.67 -1.66
N ALA A 436 43.36 1.89 -1.68
CA ALA A 436 44.62 2.24 -2.32
C ALA A 436 45.73 2.43 -1.28
N GLY A 437 46.86 1.73 -1.46
CA GLY A 437 48.00 1.79 -0.54
C GLY A 437 48.78 3.10 -0.63
N GLY A 438 49.09 3.69 0.53
CA GLY A 438 49.99 4.84 0.67
C GLY A 438 51.47 4.47 0.51
N GLY A 439 52.30 5.46 0.17
CA GLY A 439 53.74 5.27 0.00
C GLY A 439 54.53 5.31 1.31
N GLY A 440 55.67 4.63 1.34
CA GLY A 440 56.59 4.60 2.48
C GLY A 440 57.40 5.89 2.62
N GLY A 441 57.71 6.25 3.86
CA GLY A 441 58.59 7.36 4.19
C GLY A 441 60.08 7.04 3.95
N THR A 442 60.91 8.07 4.08
CA THR A 442 62.38 7.98 3.91
C THR A 442 63.11 8.53 5.12
N ARG A 443 64.45 8.44 5.09
CA ARG A 443 65.34 9.13 6.01
C ARG A 443 66.48 9.86 5.28
N THR A 444 67.21 10.72 5.97
CA THR A 444 68.24 11.62 5.37
C THR A 444 69.47 10.90 4.84
N SER A 445 69.79 9.71 5.35
CA SER A 445 70.89 8.89 4.81
C SER A 445 70.42 7.84 3.80
N ALA A 446 69.15 7.86 3.38
CA ALA A 446 68.71 7.09 2.24
C ALA A 446 69.30 7.68 0.96
N SER A 447 69.65 6.81 0.01
CA SER A 447 70.15 7.15 -1.32
C SER A 447 69.13 6.80 -2.43
N ASN A 448 67.88 6.52 -2.04
CA ASN A 448 66.75 6.20 -2.90
C ASN A 448 65.47 6.81 -2.30
N ASN A 449 64.43 6.95 -3.12
CA ASN A 449 63.08 7.32 -2.66
C ASN A 449 62.49 6.24 -1.75
N GLY A 450 61.45 6.62 -1.01
CA GLY A 450 60.61 5.69 -0.25
C GLY A 450 59.94 4.71 -1.19
N CYS A 451 59.56 3.54 -0.68
CA CYS A 451 58.88 2.57 -1.54
C CYS A 451 57.47 3.04 -1.85
N ASP A 452 57.12 2.99 -3.12
CA ASP A 452 55.79 3.31 -3.59
C ASP A 452 54.75 2.35 -3.01
N GLY A 453 53.52 2.83 -2.85
CA GLY A 453 52.36 2.01 -2.63
C GLY A 453 52.18 1.03 -3.80
N LEU A 454 51.65 -0.15 -3.49
CA LEU A 454 51.52 -1.28 -4.40
C LEU A 454 50.05 -1.52 -4.72
N ALA A 455 49.71 -1.74 -5.99
CA ALA A 455 48.39 -2.15 -6.44
C ALA A 455 48.05 -3.59 -5.99
N SER A 456 49.05 -4.38 -5.61
CA SER A 456 48.87 -5.72 -5.07
C SER A 456 48.36 -5.71 -3.62
N ALA A 457 47.74 -6.81 -3.19
CA ALA A 457 47.26 -7.01 -1.83
C ALA A 457 48.34 -6.96 -0.73
N PHE A 458 49.62 -7.06 -1.06
CA PHE A 458 50.69 -7.17 -0.07
C PHE A 458 51.44 -5.86 0.11
N GLY A 459 51.78 -5.54 1.36
CA GLY A 459 52.64 -4.41 1.70
C GLY A 459 54.09 -4.62 1.24
N GLY A 460 54.86 -3.55 1.18
CA GLY A 460 56.26 -3.55 0.77
C GLY A 460 57.22 -3.85 1.92
N GLN A 461 58.36 -4.45 1.58
CA GLN A 461 59.48 -4.65 2.49
C GLN A 461 60.23 -3.35 2.79
N GLY A 462 60.51 -3.10 4.06
CA GLY A 462 61.35 -2.01 4.52
C GLY A 462 62.82 -2.42 4.50
N SER A 463 63.72 -1.47 4.28
CA SER A 463 65.14 -1.76 4.06
C SER A 463 65.94 -2.13 5.32
N GLY A 464 65.32 -2.15 6.50
CA GLY A 464 66.03 -2.23 7.77
C GLY A 464 66.99 -1.05 7.91
N ASN A 465 68.28 -1.35 7.89
CA ASN A 465 69.36 -0.38 8.02
C ASN A 465 70.10 -0.06 6.70
N SER A 466 69.54 -0.44 5.54
CA SER A 466 70.17 -0.15 4.25
C SER A 466 69.72 1.20 3.69
N GLY A 467 70.69 2.01 3.26
CA GLY A 467 70.45 3.27 2.55
C GLY A 467 70.13 3.10 1.06
N VAL A 468 70.28 1.90 0.51
CA VAL A 468 69.90 1.54 -0.87
C VAL A 468 69.04 0.28 -0.81
N TRP A 469 67.88 0.30 -1.45
CA TRP A 469 66.94 -0.81 -1.38
C TRP A 469 66.15 -0.95 -2.68
N SER A 470 65.81 -2.21 -3.01
CA SER A 470 64.86 -2.51 -4.06
C SER A 470 63.54 -2.85 -3.39
N CYS A 471 62.60 -1.92 -3.48
CA CYS A 471 61.25 -2.09 -2.97
C CYS A 471 60.62 -3.33 -3.61
N THR A 472 60.22 -4.29 -2.77
CA THR A 472 59.56 -5.53 -3.20
C THR A 472 58.36 -5.80 -2.31
N ALA A 473 57.32 -6.37 -2.90
CA ALA A 473 56.13 -6.80 -2.17
C ALA A 473 56.47 -7.96 -1.21
N LEU A 474 55.80 -7.99 -0.07
CA LEU A 474 55.74 -9.17 0.79
C LEU A 474 54.97 -10.29 0.08
N THR A 475 55.16 -11.52 0.57
CA THR A 475 54.52 -12.73 0.03
C THR A 475 53.43 -13.29 0.96
N SER A 476 53.19 -12.63 2.10
CA SER A 476 52.24 -13.02 3.13
C SER A 476 51.78 -11.79 3.94
N GLY A 477 50.72 -11.95 4.73
CA GLY A 477 50.19 -10.86 5.57
C GLY A 477 49.30 -9.88 4.82
N ALA A 478 48.54 -10.35 3.83
CA ALA A 478 47.50 -9.55 3.20
C ALA A 478 46.46 -9.11 4.24
N GLY A 479 46.12 -7.83 4.28
CA GLY A 479 45.20 -7.26 5.26
C GLY A 479 45.85 -6.83 6.58
N GLU A 480 47.11 -7.25 6.83
CA GLU A 480 47.78 -7.05 8.12
C GLU A 480 48.63 -5.77 8.16
N GLY A 481 48.87 -5.27 9.36
CA GLY A 481 49.82 -4.19 9.64
C GLY A 481 51.25 -4.58 9.28
N GLY A 482 52.00 -3.57 8.85
CA GLY A 482 53.40 -3.69 8.50
C GLY A 482 54.24 -3.98 9.73
N ALA A 483 55.21 -4.89 9.58
CA ALA A 483 56.19 -5.15 10.62
C ALA A 483 57.25 -4.04 10.70
N MET A 484 57.92 -3.94 11.85
CA MET A 484 59.18 -3.22 11.97
C MET A 484 60.32 -4.11 11.44
N SER A 485 61.09 -3.63 10.45
CA SER A 485 62.19 -4.43 9.88
C SER A 485 63.40 -4.53 10.82
N ALA A 486 63.66 -3.49 11.62
CA ALA A 486 64.54 -3.52 12.79
C ALA A 486 64.22 -2.35 13.73
N SER A 487 64.55 -2.51 15.01
CA SER A 487 64.21 -1.56 16.07
C SER A 487 65.03 -0.27 16.01
N SER A 488 64.38 0.87 16.22
CA SER A 488 64.84 2.25 16.00
C SER A 488 65.02 2.65 14.53
N TYR A 489 64.20 2.13 13.61
CA TYR A 489 64.29 2.44 12.17
C TYR A 489 62.94 2.78 11.52
N GLY A 490 61.92 3.12 12.31
CA GLY A 490 60.60 3.53 11.84
C GLY A 490 59.55 2.44 12.05
N ALA A 491 58.33 2.89 12.30
CA ALA A 491 57.19 2.04 12.59
C ALA A 491 56.52 1.53 11.30
N GLY A 492 55.78 0.44 11.41
CA GLY A 492 54.97 -0.10 10.32
C GLY A 492 53.74 0.76 10.05
N GLY A 493 53.29 0.78 8.80
CA GLY A 493 51.95 1.28 8.47
C GLY A 493 50.88 0.26 8.86
N ALA A 494 49.64 0.70 8.99
CA ALA A 494 48.51 -0.16 9.29
C ALA A 494 48.05 -0.92 8.04
N GLY A 495 47.52 -2.12 8.28
CA GLY A 495 46.65 -2.80 7.35
C GLY A 495 45.18 -2.51 7.69
N PHE A 496 44.29 -3.10 6.92
CA PHE A 496 42.86 -2.98 7.18
C PHE A 496 42.44 -3.66 8.49
N TYR A 497 43.01 -4.85 8.80
CA TYR A 497 42.61 -5.66 9.95
C TYR A 497 43.47 -5.45 11.20
N SER A 498 44.70 -4.95 11.08
CA SER A 498 45.59 -4.80 12.23
C SER A 498 46.49 -3.56 12.14
N ASP A 499 46.78 -3.01 13.32
CA ASP A 499 47.69 -1.87 13.48
C ASP A 499 49.09 -2.21 12.96
N GLY A 500 49.80 -1.18 12.51
CA GLY A 500 51.23 -1.30 12.21
C GLY A 500 52.03 -1.59 13.48
N ALA A 501 53.17 -2.27 13.32
CA ALA A 501 54.07 -2.51 14.43
C ALA A 501 54.69 -1.21 14.94
N ASP A 502 54.63 -1.01 16.25
CA ASP A 502 55.35 0.06 16.95
C ASP A 502 56.87 -0.12 16.83
N ASP A 503 57.59 0.99 16.74
CA ASP A 503 59.04 1.01 16.85
C ASP A 503 59.45 0.97 18.33
N ASP A 504 59.40 -0.21 18.96
CA ASP A 504 59.82 -0.44 20.35
C ASP A 504 61.19 -1.16 20.40
N SER A 505 62.20 -0.50 20.97
CA SER A 505 63.50 -1.11 21.24
C SER A 505 63.70 -1.33 22.74
N GLY A 506 63.30 -2.50 23.23
CA GLY A 506 63.58 -2.93 24.61
C GLY A 506 62.76 -2.20 25.68
N GLY A 507 61.51 -1.84 25.38
CA GLY A 507 60.58 -1.13 26.27
C GLY A 507 60.66 0.39 26.14
N THR A 508 61.38 0.90 25.13
CA THR A 508 61.42 2.31 24.76
C THR A 508 60.70 2.46 23.43
N LEU A 509 59.53 3.09 23.47
CA LEU A 509 58.71 3.36 22.29
C LEU A 509 59.25 4.60 21.58
N PHE A 510 59.77 4.43 20.37
CA PHE A 510 60.32 5.51 19.56
C PHE A 510 59.26 6.20 18.71
N GLY A 511 58.37 5.39 18.12
CA GLY A 511 57.23 5.83 17.35
C GLY A 511 56.19 4.73 17.27
N THR A 512 54.92 5.11 17.12
CA THR A 512 53.84 4.14 16.98
C THR A 512 53.61 3.74 15.53
N GLY A 513 53.14 2.52 15.33
CA GLY A 513 52.56 2.14 14.05
C GLY A 513 51.30 2.95 13.75
N GLY A 514 50.93 2.97 12.48
CA GLY A 514 49.62 3.50 12.07
C GLY A 514 48.49 2.65 12.64
N LYS A 515 47.32 3.24 12.82
CA LYS A 515 46.10 2.54 13.27
C LYS A 515 45.31 1.96 12.11
N SER A 516 44.74 0.77 12.32
CA SER A 516 43.89 0.10 11.33
C SER A 516 42.53 0.78 11.18
N TRP A 517 41.71 0.27 10.25
CA TRP A 517 40.34 0.74 10.00
C TRP A 517 39.51 0.80 11.29
N LEU A 518 39.43 -0.32 12.02
CA LEU A 518 38.64 -0.38 13.27
C LEU A 518 39.22 0.46 14.42
N ASN A 519 40.47 0.91 14.29
CA ASN A 519 41.18 1.70 15.29
C ASN A 519 41.31 3.18 14.91
N GLY A 520 40.53 3.65 13.93
CA GLY A 520 40.37 5.08 13.62
C GLY A 520 41.35 5.64 12.58
N LEU A 521 42.14 4.80 11.91
CA LEU A 521 43.08 5.19 10.83
C LEU A 521 44.10 6.28 11.18
N THR A 522 44.25 6.64 12.46
CA THR A 522 45.21 7.63 12.92
C THR A 522 46.62 7.24 12.49
N GLY A 523 47.34 8.18 11.90
CA GLY A 523 48.74 8.01 11.55
C GLY A 523 49.62 7.81 12.78
N GLY A 524 50.74 7.11 12.61
CA GLY A 524 51.68 6.83 13.68
C GLY A 524 52.29 8.09 14.27
N ALA A 525 52.35 8.15 15.61
CA ALA A 525 52.85 9.28 16.37
C ALA A 525 54.31 9.08 16.85
N ALA A 526 54.99 10.18 17.11
CA ALA A 526 56.28 10.17 17.83
C ALA A 526 56.06 9.96 19.33
N SER A 527 56.89 9.13 19.99
CA SER A 527 56.81 8.89 21.44
C SER A 527 58.08 9.26 22.20
N TYR A 528 59.27 9.10 21.60
CA TYR A 528 60.57 9.43 22.23
C TYR A 528 61.34 10.51 21.44
N GLY A 529 62.02 11.41 22.17
CA GLY A 529 62.55 12.71 21.69
C GLY A 529 63.80 12.67 20.79
N CYS A 530 63.84 11.78 19.80
CA CYS A 530 64.84 11.82 18.74
C CYS A 530 64.36 12.66 17.54
N GLY A 531 65.10 13.70 17.13
CA GLY A 531 64.76 14.47 15.92
C GLY A 531 63.42 15.24 16.01
N ILE A 532 62.86 15.64 14.87
CA ILE A 532 61.48 16.18 14.82
C ILE A 532 60.48 15.05 14.67
N ASN A 533 59.23 15.32 15.02
CA ASN A 533 58.14 14.40 14.84
C ASN A 533 57.87 14.18 13.33
N ALA A 534 58.04 12.94 12.89
CA ALA A 534 57.72 12.48 11.54
C ALA A 534 56.50 11.56 11.61
N TYR A 535 55.33 12.18 11.74
CA TYR A 535 54.06 11.48 11.86
C TYR A 535 53.69 10.77 10.57
N GLY A 536 53.11 9.59 10.70
CA GLY A 536 52.39 8.99 9.58
C GLY A 536 51.17 9.82 9.22
N GLY A 537 50.77 9.77 7.95
CA GLY A 537 49.54 10.39 7.49
C GLY A 537 48.30 9.61 7.96
N PHE A 538 47.19 10.31 8.17
CA PHE A 538 45.87 9.69 8.33
C PHE A 538 45.59 8.73 7.19
N GLY A 539 44.94 7.61 7.47
CA GLY A 539 44.87 6.43 6.61
C GLY A 539 45.90 5.36 7.01
N GLY A 540 46.40 5.42 8.25
CA GLY A 540 47.24 4.39 8.85
C GLY A 540 48.72 4.45 8.46
N GLY A 541 49.26 5.59 8.02
CA GLY A 541 50.71 5.71 7.80
C GLY A 541 51.48 5.47 9.10
N GLY A 542 52.64 4.80 9.05
CA GLY A 542 53.51 4.59 10.20
C GLY A 542 54.36 5.82 10.53
N ALA A 543 54.76 5.97 11.80
CA ALA A 543 55.71 7.01 12.19
C ALA A 543 57.10 6.73 11.61
N GLY A 544 57.77 7.75 11.09
CA GLY A 544 59.19 7.69 10.76
C GLY A 544 60.08 7.84 12.00
N ASN A 545 59.51 8.20 13.15
CA ASN A 545 60.31 8.52 14.32
C ASN A 545 60.82 7.26 15.04
N GLY A 546 62.08 6.95 14.78
CA GLY A 546 62.94 6.31 15.75
C GLY A 546 64.39 6.67 15.50
N CYS A 547 64.79 7.91 15.80
CA CYS A 547 66.17 8.37 15.67
C CYS A 547 66.81 8.29 14.25
N SER A 548 66.26 7.54 13.28
CA SER A 548 66.97 7.06 12.08
C SER A 548 66.07 6.30 11.07
N GLY A 549 64.78 6.61 10.92
CA GLY A 549 63.80 5.75 10.23
C GLY A 549 62.83 6.43 9.25
N GLY A 550 62.22 5.62 8.40
CA GLY A 550 61.08 5.96 7.56
C GLY A 550 59.85 5.14 7.99
N GLY A 551 58.68 5.77 8.00
CA GLY A 551 57.43 5.11 8.38
C GLY A 551 56.81 4.33 7.23
N GLY A 552 56.32 3.13 7.49
CA GLY A 552 55.63 2.32 6.47
C GLY A 552 54.34 2.97 5.97
N GLY A 553 54.00 2.81 4.69
CA GLY A 553 52.72 3.30 4.16
C GLY A 553 51.52 2.56 4.78
N GLY A 554 50.38 3.23 4.93
CA GLY A 554 49.11 2.64 5.35
C GLY A 554 48.22 2.23 4.17
N GLY A 555 47.37 1.22 4.33
CA GLY A 555 46.49 0.75 3.25
C GLY A 555 45.78 -0.57 3.60
N TYR A 556 45.51 -1.40 2.59
CA TYR A 556 44.93 -2.73 2.85
C TYR A 556 45.90 -3.61 3.64
N SER A 557 47.16 -3.61 3.23
CA SER A 557 48.27 -4.18 4.00
C SER A 557 49.29 -3.11 4.29
N GLY A 558 49.74 -3.02 5.54
CA GLY A 558 50.72 -2.04 5.94
C GLY A 558 52.10 -2.30 5.35
N GLY A 559 52.77 -1.22 4.93
CA GLY A 559 54.18 -1.27 4.57
C GLY A 559 55.07 -1.42 5.81
N GLN A 560 56.20 -2.11 5.68
CA GLN A 560 57.14 -2.23 6.79
C GLN A 560 57.91 -0.92 7.03
N GLY A 561 58.23 -0.64 8.30
CA GLY A 561 59.16 0.44 8.66
C GLY A 561 60.60 0.11 8.26
N GLY A 562 61.46 1.12 8.11
CA GLY A 562 62.88 0.97 7.77
C GLY A 562 63.49 2.29 7.28
N TRP A 563 64.79 2.33 6.97
CA TRP A 563 65.41 3.56 6.44
C TRP A 563 64.76 4.03 5.14
N ILE A 564 64.47 3.07 4.27
CA ILE A 564 63.57 3.21 3.13
C ILE A 564 62.39 2.31 3.50
N ALA A 565 61.27 2.93 3.88
CA ALA A 565 60.11 2.19 4.32
C ALA A 565 59.33 1.61 3.13
N GLY A 566 58.67 0.49 3.36
CA GLY A 566 57.77 -0.13 2.40
C GLY A 566 56.50 0.72 2.20
N GLY A 567 55.99 0.78 0.97
CA GLY A 567 54.64 1.26 0.70
C GLY A 567 53.60 0.19 1.07
N ALA A 568 52.34 0.58 1.20
CA ALA A 568 51.25 -0.33 1.51
C ALA A 568 50.73 -1.08 0.30
N GLY A 569 50.06 -2.21 0.54
CA GLY A 569 49.27 -2.92 -0.46
C GLY A 569 47.86 -2.34 -0.61
N SER A 570 47.26 -2.58 -1.77
CA SER A 570 45.91 -2.16 -2.16
C SER A 570 44.94 -3.34 -2.22
N TYR A 571 43.64 -3.07 -2.25
CA TYR A 571 42.59 -4.08 -2.35
C TYR A 571 41.50 -3.62 -3.32
N ASN A 572 40.92 -4.56 -4.05
CA ASN A 572 39.83 -4.30 -4.97
C ASN A 572 38.94 -5.54 -5.13
N ALA A 573 37.70 -5.44 -4.64
CA ALA A 573 36.67 -6.45 -4.81
C ALA A 573 35.72 -6.17 -5.99
N GLY A 574 35.88 -5.02 -6.65
CA GLY A 574 35.05 -4.59 -7.77
C GLY A 574 35.33 -5.36 -9.05
N LEU A 575 34.40 -5.23 -10.00
CA LEU A 575 34.57 -5.74 -11.35
C LEU A 575 35.58 -4.86 -12.13
N ASP A 576 36.14 -5.42 -13.20
CA ASP A 576 37.13 -4.78 -14.07
C ASP A 576 38.30 -4.10 -13.32
N PRO A 577 38.98 -4.82 -12.41
CA PRO A 577 39.98 -4.20 -11.54
C PRO A 577 41.20 -3.70 -12.33
N VAL A 578 41.50 -2.42 -12.16
CA VAL A 578 42.72 -1.77 -12.66
C VAL A 578 43.55 -1.27 -11.47
N GLY A 579 44.87 -1.35 -11.58
CA GLY A 579 45.75 -0.84 -10.54
C GLY A 579 47.15 -0.51 -11.06
N ALA A 580 47.76 0.51 -10.46
CA ALA A 580 49.13 0.93 -10.74
C ALA A 580 49.87 1.29 -9.44
N ASP A 581 51.12 0.85 -9.36
CA ASP A 581 52.03 1.18 -8.26
C ASP A 581 52.52 2.63 -8.40
N GLY A 582 52.61 3.36 -7.29
CA GLY A 582 53.37 4.61 -7.22
C GLY A 582 52.98 5.73 -8.19
N THR A 583 51.69 5.93 -8.45
CA THR A 583 51.23 6.94 -9.42
C THR A 583 50.77 8.26 -8.79
N ASN A 584 50.43 8.28 -7.49
CA ASN A 584 49.88 9.47 -6.83
C ASN A 584 50.92 10.21 -5.98
N GLU A 585 51.13 11.49 -6.29
CA GLU A 585 51.91 12.43 -5.48
C GLU A 585 50.97 13.29 -4.63
N GLY A 586 51.40 13.65 -3.42
CA GLY A 586 50.56 14.40 -2.49
C GLY A 586 49.52 13.53 -1.79
N ASP A 587 48.42 14.16 -1.39
CA ASP A 587 47.35 13.50 -0.67
C ASP A 587 46.60 12.49 -1.55
N GLY A 588 45.94 11.55 -0.89
CA GLY A 588 45.04 10.61 -1.55
C GLY A 588 43.76 11.27 -2.04
N TRP A 589 42.96 10.50 -2.76
CA TRP A 589 41.61 10.87 -3.17
C TRP A 589 40.80 9.61 -3.51
N VAL A 590 39.48 9.75 -3.51
CA VAL A 590 38.54 8.73 -4.00
C VAL A 590 37.55 9.40 -4.95
N LEU A 591 37.38 8.87 -6.15
CA LEU A 591 36.42 9.34 -7.16
C LEU A 591 35.35 8.27 -7.36
N ILE A 592 34.08 8.63 -7.20
CA ILE A 592 32.93 7.77 -7.49
C ILE A 592 32.19 8.39 -8.66
N ASP A 593 32.04 7.64 -9.76
CA ASP A 593 31.27 8.07 -10.93
C ASP A 593 30.28 6.99 -11.34
N LEU A 594 29.08 7.40 -11.71
CA LEU A 594 28.07 6.49 -12.23
C LEU A 594 28.44 6.10 -13.67
N ILE A 595 28.22 4.82 -14.02
CA ILE A 595 28.39 4.30 -15.37
C ILE A 595 27.01 4.18 -16.04
N ASP A 596 26.90 4.70 -17.26
CA ASP A 596 25.68 4.62 -18.10
C ASP A 596 25.46 3.23 -18.74
#